data_AF-A0A963VTQ5-F1
#
_entry.id   AF-A0A963VTQ5-F1
#
_cell.length_a   1.000
_cell.length_b   1.000
_cell.length_c   1.000
_cell.angle_alpha   90.00
_cell.angle_beta   90.00
_cell.angle_gamma   90.00
#
_symmetry.space_group_name_H-M   'P 1'
#
loop_
_entity.id
_entity.type
_entity.pdbx_description
1 polymer ?
#
loop_
_entity_poly.entity_id
_entity_poly.type
_entity_poly.pdbx_seq_one_letter_code
_entity_poly.pdbx_strand_id
1 'polypeptide(L)'
;MTDRSDTGSDALVTAAADALAASVLANVPEAAAKARKDDSKTIHDRRFAIVTDPSRDELLTDFGKETLDDRYLLPNETYQDLFARVADAYADDQDHAQRLYDYVSRLWFMPATPVLSNGGTGRGLPISCYLNSVDDSLEGIVNTWNENVWL
;
A
#
# COMPACT_ATOMS: atom_id res chain seq x y z
N MET A 1 5.22 -4.95 -55.65
CA MET A 1 4.27 -4.77 -54.53
C MET A 1 4.78 -3.56 -53.76
N THR A 2 4.32 -2.36 -54.14
CA THR A 2 4.82 -1.11 -53.55
C THR A 2 4.24 -0.96 -52.15
N ASP A 3 5.15 -0.92 -51.18
CA ASP A 3 4.89 -0.63 -49.77
C ASP A 3 4.13 0.69 -49.62
N ARG A 4 2.92 0.63 -49.06
CA ARG A 4 2.15 1.81 -48.66
C ARG A 4 2.31 1.90 -47.15
N SER A 5 3.23 2.74 -46.69
CA SER A 5 3.30 3.11 -45.28
C SER A 5 2.05 3.93 -44.93
N ASP A 6 1.21 3.37 -44.08
CA ASP A 6 0.01 4.02 -43.56
C ASP A 6 0.39 5.03 -42.47
N THR A 7 0.82 6.20 -42.92
CA THR A 7 1.15 7.35 -42.07
C THR A 7 -0.07 7.97 -41.38
N GLY A 8 -1.29 7.60 -41.76
CA GLY A 8 -2.52 8.10 -41.16
C GLY A 8 -2.81 7.47 -39.81
N SER A 9 -2.57 6.16 -39.69
CA SER A 9 -2.74 5.42 -38.44
C SER A 9 -1.78 5.89 -37.35
N ASP A 10 -0.50 6.13 -37.69
CA ASP A 10 0.51 6.60 -36.73
C ASP A 10 0.21 8.03 -36.20
N ALA A 11 -0.32 8.89 -37.06
CA ALA A 11 -0.74 10.24 -36.67
C ALA A 11 -1.96 10.22 -35.73
N LEU A 12 -2.91 9.30 -35.95
CA LEU A 12 -4.07 9.12 -35.08
C LEU A 12 -3.71 8.55 -33.72
N VAL A 13 -2.75 7.60 -33.67
CA VAL A 13 -2.25 7.02 -32.42
C VAL A 13 -1.53 8.08 -31.59
N THR A 14 -0.68 8.90 -32.21
CA THR A 14 0.01 10.00 -31.54
C THR A 14 -0.97 11.03 -30.99
N ALA A 15 -1.95 11.47 -31.78
CA ALA A 15 -2.95 12.44 -31.35
C ALA A 15 -3.84 11.91 -30.20
N ALA A 16 -4.18 10.61 -30.22
CA ALA A 16 -4.93 9.98 -29.13
C ALA A 16 -4.10 9.87 -27.85
N ALA A 17 -2.81 9.57 -27.96
CA ALA A 17 -1.88 9.51 -26.84
C ALA A 17 -1.68 10.90 -26.20
N ASP A 18 -1.52 11.94 -27.01
CA ASP A 18 -1.36 13.32 -26.53
C ASP A 18 -2.63 13.84 -25.87
N ALA A 19 -3.80 13.53 -26.42
CA ALA A 19 -5.09 13.89 -25.82
C ALA A 19 -5.33 13.16 -24.48
N LEU A 20 -4.94 11.88 -24.39
CA LEU A 20 -5.01 11.12 -23.14
C LEU A 20 -4.08 11.73 -22.08
N ALA A 21 -2.83 12.02 -22.44
CA ALA A 21 -1.86 12.62 -21.54
C ALA A 21 -2.33 14.00 -21.02
N ALA A 22 -2.90 14.83 -21.90
CA ALA A 22 -3.46 16.12 -21.51
C ALA A 22 -4.65 15.99 -20.53
N SER A 23 -5.53 15.01 -20.76
CA SER A 23 -6.69 14.76 -19.88
C SER A 23 -6.30 14.20 -18.51
N VAL A 24 -5.23 13.41 -18.43
CA VAL A 24 -4.70 12.87 -17.18
C VAL A 24 -4.08 14.00 -16.36
N LEU A 25 -3.31 14.89 -16.99
CA LEU A 25 -2.67 16.02 -16.31
C LEU A 25 -3.67 17.07 -15.81
N ALA A 26 -4.76 17.30 -16.55
CA ALA A 26 -5.78 18.29 -16.19
C ALA A 26 -6.68 17.88 -15.01
N ASN A 27 -6.76 16.58 -14.70
CA ASN A 27 -7.64 16.03 -13.65
C ASN A 27 -6.90 15.58 -12.39
N VAL A 28 -5.61 15.91 -12.24
CA VAL A 28 -4.90 15.69 -10.97
C VAL A 28 -5.28 16.80 -10.00
N PRO A 29 -6.06 16.54 -8.92
CA PRO A 29 -6.35 17.56 -7.93
C PRO A 29 -5.05 18.04 -7.28
N GLU A 30 -4.96 19.35 -7.03
CA GLU A 30 -3.81 20.04 -6.42
C GLU A 30 -3.37 19.44 -5.06
N ALA A 31 -4.25 18.65 -4.42
CA ALA A 31 -3.96 17.87 -3.22
C ALA A 31 -2.92 16.74 -3.44
N ALA A 32 -2.77 16.23 -4.66
CA ALA A 32 -1.76 15.22 -4.99
C ALA A 32 -0.34 15.81 -5.14
N ALA A 33 -0.20 17.13 -5.23
CA ALA A 33 1.06 17.79 -5.56
C ALA A 33 1.97 18.10 -4.36
N LYS A 34 1.47 17.97 -3.12
CA LYS A 34 2.34 17.98 -1.94
C LYS A 34 2.69 16.53 -1.59
N ALA A 35 3.79 16.03 -2.17
CA ALA A 35 4.46 14.88 -1.60
C ALA A 35 4.69 15.16 -0.11
N ARG A 36 4.01 14.42 0.76
CA ARG A 36 4.27 14.49 2.20
C ARG A 36 5.75 14.16 2.38
N LYS A 37 6.43 14.89 3.27
CA LYS A 37 7.76 14.47 3.74
C LYS A 37 7.53 13.26 4.66
N ASP A 38 7.22 12.13 4.05
CA ASP A 38 6.98 10.88 4.74
C ASP A 38 8.32 10.22 4.98
N ASP A 39 8.68 10.09 6.26
CA ASP A 39 9.70 9.14 6.66
C ASP A 39 9.04 7.81 7.03
N SER A 40 9.85 6.76 7.23
CA SER A 40 9.35 5.43 7.55
C SER A 40 8.72 5.32 8.95
N LYS A 41 8.71 6.40 9.74
CA LYS A 41 8.12 6.45 11.09
C LYS A 41 6.89 7.35 11.14
N THR A 42 6.58 8.09 10.08
CA THR A 42 5.37 8.89 9.97
C THR A 42 4.14 8.00 9.98
N ILE A 43 3.21 8.29 10.90
CA ILE A 43 1.83 7.77 10.91
C ILE A 43 0.95 8.78 10.16
N HIS A 44 0.15 8.30 9.21
CA HIS A 44 -0.79 9.14 8.49
C HIS A 44 -2.03 9.41 9.35
N ASP A 45 -2.63 10.60 9.18
CA ASP A 45 -3.92 10.92 9.79
C ASP A 45 -4.99 9.93 9.36
N ARG A 46 -5.80 9.45 10.32
CA ARG A 46 -6.90 8.52 10.05
C ARG A 46 -8.00 9.18 9.21
N ARG A 47 -8.52 8.45 8.23
CA ARG A 47 -9.63 8.86 7.37
C ARG A 47 -10.99 8.68 8.07
N PHE A 48 -11.08 7.71 8.98
CA PHE A 48 -12.29 7.30 9.67
C PHE A 48 -12.16 7.45 11.20
N ALA A 49 -13.28 7.71 11.85
CA ALA A 49 -13.37 7.81 13.30
C ALA A 49 -13.52 6.42 13.92
N ILE A 50 -12.39 5.76 14.20
CA ILE A 50 -12.37 4.43 14.84
C ILE A 50 -12.32 4.60 16.37
N VAL A 51 -13.28 4.00 17.06
CA VAL A 51 -13.33 3.94 18.52
C VAL A 51 -12.47 2.78 19.00
N THR A 52 -11.40 3.10 19.72
CA THR A 52 -10.48 2.12 20.31
C THR A 52 -10.91 1.70 21.71
N ASP A 53 -10.54 0.48 22.08
CA ASP A 53 -10.88 -0.18 23.34
C ASP A 53 -9.61 -0.75 24.00
N PRO A 54 -8.98 0.00 24.92
CA PRO A 54 -7.74 -0.40 25.58
C PRO A 54 -7.85 -1.69 26.39
N SER A 55 -9.04 -2.11 26.84
CA SER A 55 -9.17 -3.35 27.62
C SER A 55 -8.83 -4.60 26.79
N ARG A 56 -8.80 -4.48 25.46
CA ARG A 56 -8.44 -5.60 24.56
C ARG A 56 -6.95 -5.92 24.58
N ASP A 57 -6.11 -5.08 25.18
CA ASP A 57 -4.71 -5.41 25.45
C ASP A 57 -4.56 -6.64 26.37
N GLU A 58 -5.59 -6.97 27.15
CA GLU A 58 -5.66 -8.19 27.96
C GLU A 58 -5.73 -9.47 27.13
N LEU A 59 -6.16 -9.38 25.86
CA LEU A 59 -6.22 -10.52 24.94
C LEU A 59 -4.83 -10.89 24.41
N LEU A 60 -3.88 -9.96 24.44
CA LEU A 60 -2.50 -10.19 23.99
C LEU A 60 -1.70 -10.91 25.08
N THR A 61 -0.98 -11.97 24.67
CA THR A 61 -0.01 -12.63 25.53
C THR A 61 1.20 -11.74 25.77
N ASP A 62 1.96 -12.00 26.84
CA ASP A 62 3.18 -11.22 27.15
C ASP A 62 4.19 -11.27 26.00
N PHE A 63 4.41 -12.45 25.42
CA PHE A 63 5.27 -12.60 24.23
C PHE A 63 4.72 -11.85 23.00
N GLY A 64 3.38 -11.82 22.84
CA GLY A 64 2.73 -11.07 21.78
C GLY A 64 2.99 -9.57 21.92
N LYS A 65 2.88 -9.05 23.16
CA LYS A 65 3.18 -7.65 23.49
C LYS A 65 4.64 -7.31 23.19
N GLU A 66 5.58 -8.11 23.68
CA GLU A 66 7.01 -7.93 23.39
C GLU A 66 7.31 -7.93 21.88
N THR A 67 6.66 -8.82 21.13
CA THR A 67 6.83 -8.88 19.67
C THR A 67 6.31 -7.61 18.98
N LEU A 68 5.16 -7.08 19.42
CA LEU A 68 4.59 -5.85 18.89
C LEU A 68 5.47 -4.63 19.24
N ASP A 69 5.95 -4.57 20.48
CA ASP A 69 6.84 -3.49 20.97
C ASP A 69 8.16 -3.44 20.21
N ASP A 70 8.78 -4.60 19.96
CA ASP A 70 10.09 -4.70 19.30
C ASP A 70 10.04 -4.28 17.83
N ARG A 71 8.96 -4.65 17.10
CA ARG A 71 8.99 -4.65 15.62
C ARG A 71 7.87 -3.89 14.93
N TYR A 72 6.72 -3.69 15.58
CA TYR A 72 5.52 -3.22 14.90
C TYR A 72 5.08 -1.82 15.33
N LEU A 73 5.21 -1.48 16.61
CA LEU A 73 4.82 -0.17 17.09
C LEU A 73 5.73 0.94 16.55
N LEU A 74 5.10 2.04 16.15
CA LEU A 74 5.78 3.28 15.85
C LEU A 74 5.94 4.15 17.11
N PRO A 75 6.79 5.20 17.07
CA PRO A 75 6.97 6.08 18.22
C PRO A 75 5.64 6.66 18.71
N ASN A 76 5.38 6.50 20.02
CA ASN A 76 4.15 6.93 20.69
C ASN A 76 2.86 6.25 20.21
N GLU A 77 2.95 5.05 19.62
CA GLU A 77 1.80 4.25 19.20
C GLU A 77 1.47 3.18 20.26
N THR A 78 0.21 3.01 20.62
CA THR A 78 -0.25 1.89 21.45
C THR A 78 -0.67 0.68 20.59
N TYR A 79 -0.87 -0.51 21.20
CA TYR A 79 -1.36 -1.68 20.45
C TYR A 79 -2.69 -1.42 19.74
N GLN A 80 -3.61 -0.72 20.43
CA GLN A 80 -4.91 -0.40 19.85
C GLN A 80 -4.80 0.67 18.75
N ASP A 81 -3.86 1.61 18.87
CA ASP A 81 -3.59 2.59 17.81
C ASP A 81 -3.02 1.90 16.56
N LEU A 82 -2.09 0.95 16.71
CA LEU A 82 -1.59 0.12 15.62
C LEU A 82 -2.74 -0.57 14.88
N PHE A 83 -3.64 -1.24 15.62
CA PHE A 83 -4.78 -1.92 15.00
C PHE A 83 -5.74 -0.94 14.32
N ALA A 84 -5.99 0.22 14.92
CA ALA A 84 -6.85 1.25 14.33
C ALA A 84 -6.21 1.88 13.08
N ARG A 85 -4.91 2.17 13.09
CA ARG A 85 -4.17 2.68 11.91
C ARG A 85 -4.28 1.71 10.75
N VAL A 86 -4.06 0.42 11.00
CA VAL A 86 -4.12 -0.60 9.94
C VAL A 86 -5.54 -0.79 9.44
N ALA A 87 -6.52 -0.82 10.33
CA ALA A 87 -7.93 -0.87 9.94
C ALA A 87 -8.33 0.33 9.06
N ASP A 88 -7.93 1.55 9.45
CA ASP A 88 -8.20 2.76 8.68
C ASP A 88 -7.56 2.73 7.28
N ALA A 89 -6.32 2.24 7.18
CA ALA A 89 -5.57 2.22 5.95
C ALA A 89 -6.23 1.35 4.85
N TYR A 90 -6.85 0.23 5.24
CA TYR A 90 -7.41 -0.74 4.29
C TYR A 90 -8.95 -0.78 4.25
N ALA A 91 -9.61 0.08 5.03
CA ALA A 91 -11.06 0.19 4.97
C ALA A 91 -11.54 0.99 3.76
N ASP A 92 -12.71 0.60 3.25
CA ASP A 92 -13.41 1.29 2.18
C ASP A 92 -14.30 2.43 2.71
N ASP A 93 -14.87 2.24 3.90
CA ASP A 93 -15.79 3.18 4.55
C ASP A 93 -15.69 3.12 6.08
N GLN A 94 -16.42 4.01 6.75
CA GLN A 94 -16.42 4.16 8.21
C GLN A 94 -16.85 2.90 8.96
N ASP A 95 -17.88 2.19 8.47
CA ASP A 95 -18.40 0.98 9.11
C ASP A 95 -17.43 -0.18 8.91
N HIS A 96 -16.81 -0.26 7.72
CA HIS A 96 -15.77 -1.22 7.42
C HIS A 96 -14.54 -1.00 8.31
N ALA A 97 -14.12 0.25 8.53
CA ALA A 97 -12.98 0.59 9.38
C ALA A 97 -13.17 0.13 10.83
N GLN A 98 -14.34 0.43 11.43
CA GLN A 98 -14.65 -0.01 12.78
C GLN A 98 -14.72 -1.54 12.87
N ARG A 99 -15.33 -2.20 11.87
CA ARG A 99 -15.44 -3.66 11.81
C ARG A 99 -14.07 -4.34 11.70
N LEU A 100 -13.17 -3.83 10.86
CA LEU A 100 -11.80 -4.34 10.75
C LEU A 100 -11.06 -4.19 12.08
N TYR A 101 -11.13 -3.01 12.70
CA TYR A 101 -10.54 -2.78 14.02
C TYR A 101 -11.09 -3.78 15.05
N ASP A 102 -12.41 -3.98 15.10
CA ASP A 102 -13.02 -4.90 16.05
C ASP A 102 -12.56 -6.34 15.85
N TYR A 103 -12.39 -6.78 14.61
CA TYR A 103 -11.93 -8.13 14.30
C TYR A 103 -10.45 -8.33 14.65
N VAL A 104 -9.59 -7.37 14.33
CA VAL A 104 -8.15 -7.45 14.63
C VAL A 104 -7.91 -7.34 16.14
N SER A 105 -8.49 -6.35 16.82
CA SER A 105 -8.29 -6.13 18.25
C SER A 105 -8.88 -7.22 19.14
N ARG A 106 -9.87 -7.98 18.64
CA ARG A 106 -10.37 -9.21 19.31
C ARG A 106 -9.61 -10.48 18.92
N LEU A 107 -8.57 -10.36 18.10
CA LEU A 107 -7.74 -11.46 17.62
C LEU A 107 -8.51 -12.51 16.81
N TRP A 108 -9.60 -12.13 16.14
CA TRP A 108 -10.37 -13.05 15.28
C TRP A 108 -9.65 -13.32 13.95
N PHE A 109 -8.87 -12.35 13.50
CA PHE A 109 -7.83 -12.53 12.48
C PHE A 109 -6.68 -11.57 12.77
N MET A 110 -5.54 -11.81 12.12
CA MET A 110 -4.39 -10.90 12.16
C MET A 110 -3.90 -10.66 10.72
N PRO A 111 -3.64 -9.40 10.32
CA PRO A 111 -3.02 -9.12 9.03
C PRO A 111 -1.62 -9.73 8.93
N ALA A 112 -1.17 -10.01 7.70
CA ALA A 112 0.21 -10.42 7.45
C ALA A 112 1.19 -9.30 7.85
N THR A 113 2.44 -9.67 8.15
CA THR A 113 3.47 -8.75 8.62
C THR A 113 3.59 -7.44 7.84
N PRO A 114 3.72 -7.40 6.49
CA PRO A 114 3.85 -6.12 5.78
C PRO A 114 2.57 -5.27 5.85
N VAL A 115 1.39 -5.91 5.93
CA VAL A 115 0.11 -5.22 6.05
C VAL A 115 0.03 -4.52 7.40
N LEU A 116 0.43 -5.21 8.48
CA LEU A 116 0.45 -4.70 9.84
C LEU A 116 1.54 -3.62 10.04
N SER A 117 2.75 -3.86 9.53
CA SER A 117 3.90 -2.97 9.70
C SER A 117 3.83 -1.69 8.87
N ASN A 118 3.22 -1.73 7.67
CA ASN A 118 3.29 -0.61 6.73
C ASN A 118 1.96 0.14 6.55
N GLY A 119 0.82 -0.48 6.87
CA GLY A 119 -0.50 0.13 6.64
C GLY A 119 -0.65 1.50 7.32
N GLY A 120 -0.98 2.54 6.57
CA GLY A 120 -1.20 3.89 7.12
C GLY A 120 0.07 4.62 7.54
N THR A 121 1.22 4.26 6.97
CA THR A 121 2.52 4.87 7.27
C THR A 121 3.26 5.27 5.99
N GLY A 122 4.37 6.00 6.14
CA GLY A 122 5.32 6.30 5.06
C GLY A 122 6.23 5.13 4.65
N ARG A 123 5.94 3.90 5.10
CA ARG A 123 6.74 2.69 4.78
C ARG A 123 6.34 2.09 3.42
N GLY A 124 7.07 1.06 3.00
CA GLY A 124 6.90 0.40 1.71
C GLY A 124 5.58 -0.34 1.51
N LEU A 125 5.51 -1.17 0.46
CA LEU A 125 4.28 -1.84 0.04
C LEU A 125 3.76 -2.84 1.09
N PRO A 126 2.44 -3.08 1.15
CA PRO A 126 1.84 -4.05 2.05
C PRO A 126 1.84 -5.48 1.47
N ILE A 127 2.94 -5.87 0.81
CA ILE A 127 3.08 -7.11 0.06
C ILE A 127 4.37 -7.81 0.51
N SER A 128 4.29 -9.10 0.85
CA SER A 128 5.45 -9.91 1.26
C SER A 128 5.80 -11.02 0.27
N CYS A 129 4.90 -11.37 -0.62
CA CYS A 129 5.03 -12.54 -1.47
C CYS A 129 4.85 -12.13 -2.93
N TYR A 130 5.86 -12.46 -3.73
CA TYR A 130 5.86 -12.22 -5.17
C TYR A 130 6.03 -13.56 -5.89
N LEU A 131 5.42 -13.66 -7.06
CA LEU A 131 5.58 -14.79 -7.96
C LEU A 131 5.95 -14.23 -9.33
N ASN A 132 7.10 -14.64 -9.85
CA ASN A 132 7.59 -14.26 -11.16
C ASN A 132 7.58 -15.46 -12.12
N SER A 133 7.62 -15.14 -13.41
CA SER A 133 7.86 -16.09 -14.50
C SER A 133 9.09 -15.63 -15.26
N VAL A 134 9.93 -16.57 -15.71
CA VAL A 134 11.22 -16.27 -16.34
C VAL A 134 11.17 -16.70 -17.79
N ASP A 135 11.44 -15.76 -18.70
CA ASP A 135 11.57 -16.06 -20.13
C ASP A 135 12.89 -16.79 -20.42
N ASP A 136 12.86 -17.76 -21.33
CA ASP A 136 14.03 -18.55 -21.76
C ASP A 136 14.91 -17.76 -22.75
N SER A 137 15.44 -16.64 -22.29
CA SER A 137 16.44 -15.83 -22.99
C SER A 137 17.42 -15.21 -22.00
N LEU A 138 18.64 -14.90 -22.45
CA LEU A 138 19.63 -14.24 -21.58
C LEU A 138 19.10 -12.90 -21.03
N GLU A 139 18.44 -12.13 -21.88
CA GLU A 139 17.83 -10.86 -21.48
C GLU A 139 16.70 -11.08 -20.45
N GLY A 140 15.81 -12.05 -20.69
CA GLY A 140 14.75 -12.42 -19.76
C GLY A 140 15.26 -12.81 -18.39
N ILE A 141 16.27 -13.69 -18.33
CA ILE A 141 16.90 -14.13 -17.08
C ILE A 141 17.51 -12.95 -16.32
N VAL A 142 18.25 -12.07 -17.01
CA VAL A 142 18.90 -10.91 -16.38
C VAL A 142 17.86 -9.90 -15.89
N ASN A 143 16.79 -9.66 -16.65
CA ASN A 143 15.73 -8.74 -16.26
C ASN A 143 14.96 -9.23 -15.03
N THR A 144 14.57 -10.51 -14.99
CA THR A 144 13.90 -11.07 -13.80
C THR A 144 14.83 -11.10 -12.59
N TRP A 145 16.14 -11.31 -12.80
CA TRP A 145 17.11 -11.18 -11.71
C TRP A 145 17.17 -9.74 -11.18
N ASN A 146 17.22 -8.74 -12.06
CA ASN A 146 17.18 -7.34 -11.66
C ASN A 146 15.90 -7.01 -10.89
N GLU A 147 14.74 -7.48 -11.35
CA GLU A 147 13.45 -7.34 -10.65
C GLU A 147 13.55 -7.91 -9.21
N ASN A 148 14.08 -9.12 -9.04
CA ASN A 148 14.24 -9.73 -7.71
C ASN A 148 15.17 -8.96 -6.77
N VAL A 149 16.11 -8.17 -7.31
CA VAL A 149 16.98 -7.30 -6.50
C VAL A 149 16.22 -6.04 -6.05
N TRP A 150 15.21 -5.60 -6.81
CA TRP A 150 14.36 -4.46 -6.46
C TRP A 150 13.26 -4.80 -5.45
N LEU A 151 12.74 -6.04 -5.45
CA LEU A 151 11.71 -6.53 -4.55
C LEU A 151 12.23 -6.78 -3.12
#